data_AF-A0A2X3B6S0-F1
#
_entry.id   AF-A0A2X3B6S0-F1
#
_cell.length_a   1.000
_cell.length_b   1.000
_cell.length_c   1.000
_cell.angle_alpha   90.00
_cell.angle_beta   90.00
_cell.angle_gamma   90.00
#
_symmetry.space_group_name_H-M   'P 1'
#
loop_
_entity.id
_entity.type
_entity.pdbx_description
1 polymer ?
#
loop_
_entity_poly.entity_id
_entity_poly.type
_entity_poly.pdbx_seq_one_letter_code
_entity_poly.pdbx_strand_id
1 'polypeptide(L)'
;MIRVYKVLNFIIKRFLQDKKFCAFIDNLKILPIIENEKFTFCYEVAGVECKQFNKIYLKIISGNSSFVDYLVFFQELEPKASDNPLYAIEETKTDDSESRNTGVYQRISKFVYLSYFYPNTKKIMLYNLSITQKAKPTQTSIFGTKLLRTLGVRLAGKEFDCYTLKPFENIAELIKFKANMRKAPKGNVPIEIKLVDSSFDVRECPLAEDDISIYTPNNKIQISARLIKNNALAHDPNIGAISGIAAALRKLGFSGKIEIIAHGLLQQHIKQKNKFLILANLLHLTLEGLSIPKIDMNKEYWHYEQKGEKLATIFIHLVAENFTGASAIFENHAGCEKGYFITSEGKPIALQKYEDKDLYKQGNKNARLFIPDLILLDIDNLEIINIEGKKYENKNQGIDELKNYDFIEKTYIAKHYEKYKIIRTVVLFGSNEEKVIEVEIGFLLNSKGKMILGIQAPKLFVYAIKNLLDFWKQA
;
A
#
# COMPACT_ATOMS: atom_id res chain seq x y z
N MET A 1 -11.62 -13.22 -9.15
CA MET A 1 -10.18 -13.54 -9.26
C MET A 1 -9.40 -12.50 -8.47
N ILE A 2 -8.81 -12.92 -7.35
CA ILE A 2 -8.30 -12.02 -6.31
C ILE A 2 -7.13 -11.18 -6.81
N ARG A 3 -7.12 -9.93 -6.37
CA ARG A 3 -6.10 -8.91 -6.64
C ARG A 3 -4.69 -9.46 -6.44
N VAL A 4 -4.45 -10.23 -5.37
CA VAL A 4 -3.15 -10.84 -5.04
C VAL A 4 -2.65 -11.82 -6.11
N TYR A 5 -3.52 -12.64 -6.71
CA TYR A 5 -3.11 -13.61 -7.73
C TYR A 5 -2.59 -12.93 -9.00
N LYS A 6 -3.19 -11.79 -9.39
CA LYS A 6 -2.68 -10.99 -10.51
C LYS A 6 -1.28 -10.47 -10.23
N VAL A 7 -1.03 -10.00 -9.01
CA VAL A 7 0.29 -9.52 -8.57
C VAL A 7 1.29 -10.65 -8.53
N LEU A 8 0.96 -11.80 -7.92
CA LEU A 8 1.84 -12.97 -7.88
C LEU A 8 2.19 -13.46 -9.28
N ASN A 9 1.22 -13.56 -10.19
CA ASN A 9 1.47 -13.93 -11.57
C ASN A 9 2.43 -12.95 -12.27
N PHE A 10 2.25 -11.64 -12.05
CA PHE A 10 3.20 -10.63 -12.54
C PHE A 10 4.60 -10.85 -11.97
N ILE A 11 4.73 -11.04 -10.65
CA ILE A 11 6.02 -11.25 -9.97
C ILE A 11 6.72 -12.49 -10.52
N ILE A 12 6.02 -13.61 -10.59
CA ILE A 12 6.55 -14.90 -11.05
C ILE A 12 7.00 -14.81 -12.51
N LYS A 13 6.14 -14.29 -13.40
CA LYS A 13 6.51 -14.10 -14.81
C LYS A 13 7.69 -13.16 -14.97
N ARG A 14 7.74 -12.07 -14.19
CA ARG A 14 8.87 -11.14 -14.23
C ARG A 14 10.16 -11.79 -13.75
N PHE A 15 10.11 -12.57 -12.67
CA PHE A 15 11.24 -13.32 -12.15
C PHE A 15 11.78 -14.29 -13.19
N LEU A 16 10.91 -15.12 -13.79
CA LEU A 16 11.28 -16.09 -14.82
C LEU A 16 11.91 -15.42 -16.04
N GLN A 17 11.35 -14.31 -16.51
CA GLN A 17 11.90 -13.53 -17.63
C GLN A 17 13.30 -12.98 -17.32
N ASP A 18 13.47 -12.32 -16.17
CA ASP A 18 14.75 -11.72 -15.78
C ASP A 18 15.84 -12.77 -15.51
N LYS A 19 15.45 -13.98 -15.06
CA LYS A 19 16.35 -15.12 -14.84
C LYS A 19 16.53 -16.01 -16.07
N LYS A 20 15.73 -15.81 -17.13
CA LYS A 20 15.66 -16.66 -18.32
C LYS A 20 15.36 -18.13 -17.98
N PHE A 21 14.45 -18.35 -17.04
CA PHE A 21 14.01 -19.69 -16.63
C PHE A 21 12.75 -20.09 -17.39
N CYS A 22 12.70 -21.35 -17.82
CA CYS A 22 11.49 -21.97 -18.36
C CYS A 22 10.68 -22.58 -17.22
N ALA A 23 9.37 -22.34 -17.22
CA ALA A 23 8.45 -22.87 -16.23
C ALA A 23 7.05 -23.06 -16.82
N PHE A 24 6.29 -23.98 -16.27
CA PHE A 24 4.84 -24.08 -16.47
C PHE A 24 4.13 -23.28 -15.39
N ILE A 25 3.14 -22.48 -15.77
CA ILE A 25 2.33 -21.68 -14.84
C ILE A 25 0.87 -22.01 -15.11
N ASP A 26 0.24 -22.66 -14.14
CA ASP A 26 -1.17 -23.00 -14.13
C ASP A 26 -1.97 -22.02 -13.25
N ASN A 27 -3.14 -22.45 -12.80
CA ASN A 27 -3.94 -21.71 -11.82
C ASN A 27 -3.20 -21.67 -10.48
N LEU A 28 -2.69 -20.49 -10.14
CA LEU A 28 -2.02 -20.25 -8.86
C LEU A 28 -2.96 -20.50 -7.68
N LYS A 29 -2.42 -21.11 -6.63
CA LYS A 29 -3.11 -21.30 -5.34
C LYS A 29 -2.19 -20.86 -4.21
N ILE A 30 -2.74 -20.15 -3.23
CA ILE A 30 -2.00 -19.77 -2.01
C ILE A 30 -2.45 -20.69 -0.89
N LEU A 31 -1.57 -21.61 -0.50
CA LEU A 31 -1.86 -22.67 0.45
C LEU A 31 -1.23 -22.34 1.81
N PRO A 32 -2.01 -22.14 2.88
CA PRO A 32 -1.45 -22.00 4.22
C PRO A 32 -0.74 -23.30 4.60
N ILE A 33 0.48 -23.22 5.11
CA ILE A 33 1.26 -24.39 5.53
C ILE A 33 0.86 -24.76 6.96
N ILE A 34 0.44 -26.01 7.14
CA ILE A 34 -0.03 -26.56 8.41
C ILE A 34 0.97 -27.61 8.92
N GLU A 35 1.41 -27.47 10.17
CA GLU A 35 2.27 -28.41 10.87
C GLU A 35 1.66 -28.71 12.24
N ASN A 36 1.46 -29.98 12.58
CA ASN A 36 0.84 -30.39 13.84
C ASN A 36 -0.49 -29.65 14.10
N GLU A 37 -1.34 -29.60 13.08
CA GLU A 37 -2.64 -28.89 13.07
C GLU A 37 -2.57 -27.38 13.35
N LYS A 38 -1.39 -26.76 13.22
CA LYS A 38 -1.17 -25.33 13.42
C LYS A 38 -0.70 -24.66 12.16
N PHE A 39 -1.22 -23.47 11.90
CA PHE A 39 -0.72 -22.59 10.85
C PHE A 39 0.65 -22.04 11.19
N THR A 40 1.61 -22.21 10.27
CA THR A 40 3.01 -21.82 10.46
C THR A 40 3.29 -20.34 10.18
N PHE A 41 2.26 -19.54 9.86
CA PHE A 41 2.41 -18.17 9.34
C PHE A 41 3.15 -18.09 8.00
N CYS A 42 3.24 -19.21 7.28
CA CYS A 42 3.81 -19.33 5.96
C CYS A 42 2.77 -19.86 4.97
N TYR A 43 2.77 -19.33 3.75
CA TYR A 43 1.98 -19.85 2.65
C TYR A 43 2.90 -20.39 1.56
N GLU A 44 2.51 -21.48 0.94
CA GLU A 44 3.10 -21.99 -0.30
C GLU A 44 2.27 -21.51 -1.50
N VAL A 45 2.93 -20.98 -2.52
CA VAL A 45 2.29 -20.65 -3.80
C VAL A 45 2.48 -21.83 -4.74
N ALA A 46 1.39 -22.57 -4.97
CA ALA A 46 1.35 -23.70 -5.89
C ALA A 46 0.86 -23.27 -7.29
N GLY A 47 1.02 -24.16 -8.27
CA GLY A 47 0.66 -23.90 -9.67
C GLY A 47 1.81 -23.35 -10.53
N VAL A 48 3.06 -23.51 -10.09
CA VAL A 48 4.25 -23.19 -10.88
C VAL A 48 5.22 -24.36 -10.84
N GLU A 49 5.57 -24.90 -12.00
CA GLU A 49 6.61 -25.92 -12.12
C GLU A 49 7.84 -25.35 -12.81
N CYS A 50 8.98 -25.38 -12.12
CA CYS A 50 10.27 -24.96 -12.65
C CYS A 50 11.38 -25.88 -12.09
N LYS A 51 12.32 -26.33 -12.93
CA LYS A 51 13.44 -27.17 -12.44
C LYS A 51 14.54 -26.39 -11.71
N GLN A 52 14.45 -25.05 -11.68
CA GLN A 52 15.46 -24.17 -11.08
C GLN A 52 15.11 -23.73 -9.65
N PHE A 53 13.91 -24.03 -9.17
CA PHE A 53 13.50 -23.79 -7.78
C PHE A 53 12.39 -24.77 -7.40
N ASN A 54 12.36 -25.18 -6.14
CA ASN A 54 11.41 -26.20 -5.70
C ASN A 54 10.05 -25.62 -5.32
N LYS A 55 10.05 -24.54 -4.52
CA LYS A 55 8.83 -23.97 -3.93
C LYS A 55 8.89 -22.44 -3.93
N ILE A 56 7.71 -21.84 -3.93
CA ILE A 56 7.53 -20.39 -3.77
C ILE A 56 6.81 -20.19 -2.45
N TYR A 57 7.40 -19.38 -1.56
CA TYR A 57 6.79 -19.05 -0.28
C TYR A 57 6.31 -17.61 -0.24
N LEU A 58 5.20 -17.38 0.46
CA LEU A 58 4.67 -16.06 0.77
C LEU A 58 4.56 -15.91 2.29
N LYS A 59 5.13 -14.83 2.81
CA LYS A 59 5.05 -14.45 4.23
C LYS A 59 4.62 -12.99 4.35
N ILE A 60 3.81 -12.71 5.36
CA ILE A 60 3.33 -11.35 5.62
C ILE A 60 4.42 -10.59 6.38
N ILE A 61 4.79 -9.42 5.87
CA ILE A 61 5.78 -8.54 6.47
C ILE A 61 5.14 -7.19 6.84
N SER A 62 5.84 -6.44 7.69
CA SER A 62 5.51 -5.07 8.05
C SER A 62 6.76 -4.19 8.01
N GLY A 63 6.58 -2.92 7.67
CA GLY A 63 7.65 -1.93 7.63
C GLY A 63 7.88 -1.22 8.95
N ASN A 64 9.12 -0.80 9.20
CA ASN A 64 9.44 0.09 10.33
C ASN A 64 9.13 1.57 10.04
N SER A 65 8.78 1.90 8.79
CA SER A 65 8.32 3.23 8.34
C SER A 65 7.64 3.09 6.95
N SER A 66 7.92 4.00 6.01
CA SER A 66 7.40 3.97 4.63
C SER A 66 7.93 2.76 3.85
N PHE A 67 7.13 1.70 3.69
CA PHE A 67 7.56 0.45 3.06
C PHE A 67 6.74 0.06 1.82
N VAL A 68 7.33 -0.70 0.90
CA VAL A 68 6.67 -1.23 -0.30
C VAL A 68 5.85 -2.49 0.01
N ASP A 69 4.89 -2.81 -0.84
CA ASP A 69 3.95 -3.92 -0.58
C ASP A 69 4.58 -5.32 -0.73
N TYR A 70 5.56 -5.51 -1.62
CA TYR A 70 6.25 -6.79 -1.81
C TYR A 70 7.77 -6.65 -1.86
N LEU A 71 8.45 -7.60 -1.23
CA LEU A 71 9.87 -7.87 -1.39
C LEU A 71 10.04 -9.29 -1.91
N VAL A 72 10.87 -9.46 -2.93
CA VAL A 72 11.08 -10.76 -3.59
C VAL A 72 12.52 -11.19 -3.43
N PHE A 73 12.72 -12.38 -2.89
CA PHE A 73 14.03 -12.99 -2.66
C PHE A 73 14.14 -14.29 -3.46
N PHE A 74 15.36 -14.69 -3.77
CA PHE A 74 15.65 -15.99 -4.40
C PHE A 74 16.93 -16.54 -3.77
N GLN A 75 16.75 -17.44 -2.81
CA GLN A 75 17.79 -17.98 -1.94
C GLN A 75 17.27 -19.24 -1.23
N GLU A 76 18.18 -20.04 -0.68
CA GLU A 76 17.86 -21.29 0.01
C GLU A 76 17.31 -21.07 1.43
N LEU A 77 17.86 -20.08 2.14
CA LEU A 77 17.48 -19.79 3.53
C LEU A 77 16.40 -18.71 3.60
N GLU A 78 15.58 -18.75 4.65
CA GLU A 78 14.58 -17.72 4.91
C GLU A 78 15.19 -16.31 4.91
N PRO A 79 14.62 -15.35 4.17
CA PRO A 79 15.13 -13.97 4.12
C PRO A 79 15.18 -13.28 5.48
N LYS A 80 16.28 -12.56 5.71
CA LYS A 80 16.48 -11.64 6.83
C LYS A 80 16.44 -10.20 6.34
N ALA A 81 16.19 -9.25 7.24
CA ALA A 81 16.18 -7.83 6.89
C ALA A 81 17.52 -7.32 6.32
N SER A 82 18.63 -7.98 6.62
CA SER A 82 19.96 -7.69 6.05
C SER A 82 20.14 -8.18 4.61
N ASP A 83 19.29 -9.08 4.13
CA ASP A 83 19.42 -9.67 2.80
C ASP A 83 18.94 -8.68 1.72
N ASN A 84 19.52 -8.78 0.53
CA ASN A 84 19.18 -7.88 -0.57
C ASN A 84 18.04 -8.48 -1.43
N PRO A 85 16.86 -7.85 -1.47
CA PRO A 85 15.77 -8.32 -2.33
C PRO A 85 16.11 -8.11 -3.81
N LEU A 86 15.68 -9.06 -4.65
CA LEU A 86 15.75 -8.94 -6.11
C LEU A 86 14.82 -7.84 -6.61
N TYR A 87 13.59 -7.84 -6.10
CA TYR A 87 12.56 -6.86 -6.44
C TYR A 87 11.98 -6.25 -5.17
N ALA A 88 11.72 -4.95 -5.23
CA ALA A 88 10.89 -4.23 -4.29
C ALA A 88 9.74 -3.59 -5.07
N ILE A 89 8.52 -3.98 -4.74
CA ILE A 89 7.34 -3.72 -5.55
C ILE A 89 6.30 -2.99 -4.72
N GLU A 90 5.96 -1.79 -5.15
CA GLU A 90 4.79 -1.08 -4.66
C GLU A 90 3.62 -1.33 -5.61
N GLU A 91 2.49 -1.76 -5.07
CA GLU A 91 1.27 -1.98 -5.82
C GLU A 91 0.32 -0.79 -5.67
N THR A 92 -0.43 -0.51 -6.73
CA THR A 92 -1.55 0.42 -6.67
C THR A 92 -2.68 -0.05 -7.55
N LYS A 93 -3.91 0.10 -7.09
CA LYS A 93 -5.09 0.00 -7.97
C LYS A 93 -5.64 1.37 -8.39
N THR A 94 -5.06 2.46 -7.89
CA THR A 94 -5.57 3.81 -8.11
C THR A 94 -5.18 4.30 -9.50
N ASP A 95 -6.18 4.66 -10.30
CA ASP A 95 -5.96 5.45 -11.51
C ASP A 95 -6.02 6.97 -11.23
N ASP A 96 -5.46 7.76 -12.14
CA ASP A 96 -5.50 9.23 -12.11
C ASP A 96 -6.95 9.79 -12.10
N SER A 97 -7.92 9.01 -12.59
CA SER A 97 -9.35 9.33 -12.52
C SER A 97 -9.91 9.34 -11.09
N GLU A 98 -9.45 8.45 -10.20
CA GLU A 98 -9.95 8.32 -8.83
C GLU A 98 -9.21 9.27 -7.87
N SER A 99 -7.89 9.42 -8.04
CA SER A 99 -7.12 10.30 -7.16
C SER A 99 -5.80 10.80 -7.74
N ARG A 100 -5.88 11.98 -8.39
CA ARG A 100 -4.77 12.65 -9.08
C ARG A 100 -3.47 12.72 -8.30
N ASN A 101 -3.52 13.10 -7.02
CA ASN A 101 -2.32 13.34 -6.21
C ASN A 101 -1.88 12.11 -5.38
N THR A 102 -2.81 11.23 -5.01
CA THR A 102 -2.47 10.07 -4.16
C THR A 102 -1.93 8.91 -4.98
N GLY A 103 -2.35 8.78 -6.25
CA GLY A 103 -1.93 7.71 -7.16
C GLY A 103 -0.40 7.59 -7.30
N VAL A 104 0.30 8.73 -7.38
CA VAL A 104 1.75 8.76 -7.65
C VAL A 104 2.56 9.33 -6.49
N TYR A 105 2.23 10.53 -5.99
CA TYR A 105 3.11 11.20 -5.02
C TYR A 105 3.20 10.49 -3.67
N GLN A 106 2.10 9.96 -3.13
CA GLN A 106 2.12 9.26 -1.85
C GLN A 106 3.00 8.01 -1.85
N ARG A 107 3.24 7.43 -3.04
CA ARG A 107 3.98 6.17 -3.20
C ARG A 107 5.46 6.39 -3.48
N ILE A 108 5.84 7.50 -4.11
CA ILE A 108 7.26 7.81 -4.41
C ILE A 108 8.14 7.75 -3.15
N SER A 109 7.65 8.24 -2.01
CA SER A 109 8.43 8.24 -0.76
C SER A 109 8.85 6.84 -0.30
N LYS A 110 8.07 5.78 -0.62
CA LYS A 110 8.43 4.39 -0.31
C LYS A 110 9.71 3.98 -1.04
N PHE A 111 9.86 4.36 -2.31
CA PHE A 111 11.08 4.08 -3.08
C PHE A 111 12.27 4.92 -2.62
N VAL A 112 12.04 6.17 -2.19
CA VAL A 112 13.09 7.01 -1.62
C VAL A 112 13.63 6.37 -0.34
N TYR A 113 12.75 6.00 0.59
CA TYR A 113 13.15 5.36 1.85
C TYR A 113 13.80 3.99 1.61
N LEU A 114 13.24 3.16 0.72
CA LEU A 114 13.81 1.87 0.31
C LEU A 114 15.26 2.00 -0.19
N SER A 115 15.56 3.05 -0.96
CA SER A 115 16.89 3.22 -1.58
C SER A 115 18.02 3.38 -0.57
N TYR A 116 17.71 3.81 0.66
CA TYR A 116 18.67 3.86 1.77
C TYR A 116 19.10 2.46 2.22
N PHE A 117 18.15 1.51 2.27
CA PHE A 117 18.41 0.15 2.73
C PHE A 117 18.91 -0.76 1.60
N TYR A 118 18.29 -0.64 0.43
CA TYR A 118 18.57 -1.52 -0.71
C TYR A 118 18.79 -0.69 -1.99
N PRO A 119 19.95 -0.04 -2.12
CA PRO A 119 20.23 0.86 -3.26
C PRO A 119 20.24 0.13 -4.60
N ASN A 120 20.60 -1.16 -4.60
CA ASN A 120 20.77 -1.98 -5.81
C ASN A 120 19.55 -2.82 -6.18
N THR A 121 18.49 -2.80 -5.37
CA THR A 121 17.27 -3.58 -5.65
C THR A 121 16.51 -2.98 -6.83
N LYS A 122 15.96 -3.85 -7.68
CA LYS A 122 15.09 -3.43 -8.79
C LYS A 122 13.75 -2.96 -8.22
N LYS A 123 13.45 -1.69 -8.41
CA LYS A 123 12.24 -1.02 -7.92
C LYS A 123 11.15 -1.10 -8.97
N ILE A 124 9.96 -1.54 -8.59
CA ILE A 124 8.81 -1.65 -9.49
C ILE A 124 7.60 -0.97 -8.85
N MET A 125 6.95 -0.10 -9.59
CA MET A 125 5.64 0.45 -9.30
C MET A 125 4.62 -0.25 -10.21
N LEU A 126 3.79 -1.11 -9.62
CA LEU A 126 2.84 -1.96 -10.32
C LEU A 126 1.42 -1.40 -10.20
N TYR A 127 0.81 -1.05 -11.33
CA TYR A 127 -0.58 -0.64 -11.43
C TYR A 127 -1.48 -1.86 -11.67
N ASN A 128 -2.23 -2.29 -10.68
CA ASN A 128 -3.20 -3.38 -10.76
C ASN A 128 -4.62 -2.80 -10.86
N LEU A 129 -4.92 -2.17 -12.00
CA LEU A 129 -6.17 -1.45 -12.19
C LEU A 129 -7.35 -2.43 -12.33
N SER A 130 -8.42 -2.20 -11.56
CA SER A 130 -9.71 -2.90 -11.71
C SER A 130 -10.75 -2.07 -12.47
N ILE A 131 -10.36 -0.88 -12.93
CA ILE A 131 -11.19 0.06 -13.67
C ILE A 131 -10.48 0.48 -14.96
N THR A 132 -11.23 1.01 -15.92
CA THR A 132 -10.68 1.52 -17.17
C THR A 132 -9.71 2.66 -16.88
N GLN A 133 -8.48 2.53 -17.41
CA GLN A 133 -7.48 3.58 -17.34
C GLN A 133 -7.98 4.85 -18.02
N LYS A 134 -7.69 6.01 -17.41
CA LYS A 134 -7.95 7.29 -18.05
C LYS A 134 -7.10 7.47 -19.31
N ALA A 135 -7.77 7.80 -20.43
CA ALA A 135 -7.12 7.97 -21.74
C ALA A 135 -6.02 9.05 -21.77
N LYS A 136 -6.20 10.16 -21.05
CA LYS A 136 -5.21 11.26 -20.97
C LYS A 136 -4.74 11.45 -19.53
N PRO A 137 -3.45 11.20 -19.23
CA PRO A 137 -2.91 11.41 -17.88
C PRO A 137 -2.89 12.90 -17.52
N THR A 138 -3.14 13.23 -16.24
CA THR A 138 -2.93 14.60 -15.75
C THR A 138 -1.45 14.99 -15.73
N GLN A 139 -1.17 16.30 -15.74
CA GLN A 139 0.20 16.81 -15.54
C GLN A 139 0.84 16.30 -14.24
N THR A 140 0.05 16.11 -13.19
CA THR A 140 0.50 15.50 -11.93
C THR A 140 0.98 14.07 -12.13
N SER A 141 0.19 13.26 -12.83
CA SER A 141 0.55 11.88 -13.16
C SER A 141 1.82 11.82 -13.99
N ILE A 142 1.95 12.69 -15.01
CA ILE A 142 3.15 12.77 -15.86
C ILE A 142 4.38 13.16 -15.03
N PHE A 143 4.30 14.25 -14.25
CA PHE A 143 5.41 14.72 -13.42
C PHE A 143 5.86 13.66 -12.42
N GLY A 144 4.93 13.07 -11.68
CA GLY A 144 5.24 12.02 -10.72
C GLY A 144 5.81 10.76 -11.39
N THR A 145 5.34 10.43 -12.59
CA THR A 145 5.89 9.30 -13.36
C THR A 145 7.32 9.58 -13.79
N LYS A 146 7.61 10.78 -14.31
CA LYS A 146 8.98 11.19 -14.64
C LYS A 146 9.90 11.17 -13.42
N LEU A 147 9.43 11.62 -12.25
CA LEU A 147 10.18 11.50 -10.98
C LEU A 147 10.50 10.02 -10.65
N LEU A 148 9.52 9.12 -10.72
CA LEU A 148 9.74 7.68 -10.51
C LEU A 148 10.81 7.13 -11.46
N ARG A 149 10.75 7.52 -12.74
CA ARG A 149 11.72 7.12 -13.76
C ARG A 149 13.12 7.66 -13.47
N THR A 150 13.24 8.93 -13.09
CA THR A 150 14.52 9.52 -12.66
C THR A 150 15.12 8.78 -11.46
N LEU A 151 14.29 8.30 -10.54
CA LEU A 151 14.69 7.48 -9.39
C LEU A 151 14.98 6.01 -9.73
N GLY A 152 14.93 5.63 -11.00
CA GLY A 152 15.20 4.26 -11.47
C GLY A 152 14.07 3.27 -11.21
N VAL A 153 12.85 3.74 -10.96
CA VAL A 153 11.68 2.88 -10.71
C VAL A 153 11.08 2.45 -12.04
N ARG A 154 10.92 1.12 -12.21
CA ARG A 154 10.21 0.53 -13.36
C ARG A 154 8.70 0.63 -13.13
N LEU A 155 7.95 0.81 -14.21
CA LEU A 155 6.50 0.93 -14.17
C LEU A 155 5.88 -0.24 -14.92
N ALA A 156 4.81 -0.81 -14.39
CA ALA A 156 4.11 -1.94 -15.00
C ALA A 156 2.61 -1.90 -14.72
N GLY A 157 1.81 -2.62 -15.52
CA GLY A 157 0.38 -2.85 -15.27
C GLY A 157 -0.58 -1.75 -15.74
N LYS A 158 -0.06 -0.68 -16.36
CA LYS A 158 -0.86 0.29 -17.12
C LYS A 158 -0.11 0.76 -18.35
N GLU A 159 -0.82 1.34 -19.30
CA GLU A 159 -0.22 1.89 -20.52
C GLU A 159 0.38 3.27 -20.26
N PHE A 160 1.54 3.53 -20.85
CA PHE A 160 2.22 4.82 -20.80
C PHE A 160 2.71 5.20 -22.19
N ASP A 161 2.57 6.47 -22.55
CA ASP A 161 3.24 7.01 -23.72
C ASP A 161 4.75 7.14 -23.48
N CYS A 162 5.52 7.13 -24.57
CA CYS A 162 6.97 7.18 -24.52
C CYS A 162 7.51 8.45 -23.84
N TYR A 163 6.80 9.58 -23.94
CA TYR A 163 7.21 10.85 -23.34
C TYR A 163 7.10 10.80 -21.81
N THR A 164 5.99 10.28 -21.28
CA THR A 164 5.77 10.11 -19.84
C THR A 164 6.78 9.15 -19.19
N LEU A 165 7.30 8.17 -19.94
CA LEU A 165 8.30 7.22 -19.46
C LEU A 165 9.75 7.77 -19.45
N LYS A 166 10.01 8.89 -20.11
CA LYS A 166 11.36 9.49 -20.12
C LYS A 166 11.66 10.10 -18.75
N PRO A 167 12.74 9.68 -18.06
CA PRO A 167 13.18 10.36 -16.85
C PRO A 167 13.49 11.84 -17.15
N PHE A 168 13.52 12.67 -16.12
CA PHE A 168 14.22 13.95 -16.22
C PHE A 168 15.71 13.68 -16.47
N GLU A 169 16.28 14.37 -17.45
CA GLU A 169 17.68 14.28 -17.84
C GLU A 169 18.57 15.15 -16.93
N ASN A 170 18.03 16.29 -16.49
CA ASN A 170 18.76 17.26 -15.67
C ASN A 170 17.83 18.08 -14.73
N ILE A 171 18.44 18.89 -13.87
CA ILE A 171 17.76 19.72 -12.86
C ILE A 171 16.86 20.78 -13.51
N ALA A 172 17.32 21.41 -14.59
CA ALA A 172 16.57 22.47 -15.27
C ALA A 172 15.28 21.94 -15.90
N GLU A 173 15.31 20.77 -16.55
CA GLU A 173 14.12 20.11 -17.10
C GLU A 173 13.07 19.88 -16.00
N LEU A 174 13.49 19.37 -14.84
CA LEU A 174 12.60 19.13 -13.71
C LEU A 174 11.94 20.42 -13.22
N ILE A 175 12.74 21.48 -12.99
CA ILE A 175 12.25 22.77 -12.51
C ILE A 175 11.30 23.41 -13.54
N LYS A 176 11.71 23.46 -14.81
CA LYS A 176 10.93 24.04 -15.91
C LYS A 176 9.62 23.30 -16.11
N PHE A 177 9.63 21.97 -16.08
CA PHE A 177 8.41 21.17 -16.14
C PHE A 177 7.46 21.57 -15.01
N LYS A 178 7.95 21.60 -13.76
CA LYS A 178 7.12 21.91 -12.59
C LYS A 178 6.57 23.34 -12.59
N ALA A 179 7.33 24.29 -13.14
CA ALA A 179 6.93 25.69 -13.28
C ALA A 179 5.81 25.88 -14.31
N ASN A 180 5.81 25.09 -15.39
CA ASN A 180 4.80 25.13 -16.45
C ASN A 180 3.51 24.35 -16.11
N MET A 181 3.48 23.61 -14.99
CA MET A 181 2.26 22.96 -14.53
C MET A 181 1.24 23.98 -14.02
N ARG A 182 -0.05 23.70 -14.22
CA ARG A 182 -1.14 24.52 -13.67
C ARG A 182 -0.96 24.69 -12.15
N LYS A 183 -0.98 25.94 -11.68
CA LYS A 183 -0.89 26.26 -10.24
C LYS A 183 -2.12 25.79 -9.47
N ALA A 184 -1.94 25.58 -8.17
CA ALA A 184 -3.03 25.23 -7.28
C ALA A 184 -4.12 26.32 -7.28
N PRO A 185 -5.39 25.97 -7.02
CA PRO A 185 -6.47 26.96 -6.91
C PRO A 185 -6.17 28.04 -5.87
N LYS A 186 -6.72 29.25 -6.07
CA LYS A 186 -6.54 30.40 -5.17
C LYS A 186 -6.82 29.99 -3.71
N GLY A 187 -5.91 30.37 -2.80
CA GLY A 187 -5.96 30.02 -1.38
C GLY A 187 -5.22 28.73 -0.98
N ASN A 188 -4.68 27.96 -1.94
CA ASN A 188 -3.77 26.86 -1.66
C ASN A 188 -2.31 27.27 -1.85
N VAL A 189 -1.41 26.61 -1.12
CA VAL A 189 0.04 26.75 -1.32
C VAL A 189 0.45 25.89 -2.53
N PRO A 190 0.88 26.49 -3.66
CA PRO A 190 1.38 25.72 -4.79
C PRO A 190 2.72 25.07 -4.45
N ILE A 191 3.01 23.93 -5.09
CA ILE A 191 4.37 23.39 -5.11
C ILE A 191 5.16 24.13 -6.18
N GLU A 192 6.08 24.99 -5.78
CA GLU A 192 7.00 25.71 -6.66
C GLU A 192 8.43 25.34 -6.28
N ILE A 193 9.32 25.28 -7.27
CA ILE A 193 10.74 25.01 -7.09
C ILE A 193 11.48 26.24 -7.60
N LYS A 194 12.31 26.85 -6.77
CA LYS A 194 13.08 28.05 -7.10
C LYS A 194 14.53 27.82 -6.76
N LEU A 195 15.41 28.10 -7.71
CA LEU A 195 16.81 28.29 -7.43
C LEU A 195 16.96 29.68 -6.79
N VAL A 196 17.54 29.72 -5.60
CA VAL A 196 17.91 30.94 -4.90
C VAL A 196 19.41 31.04 -5.04
N ASP A 197 19.81 31.87 -5.99
CA ASP A 197 21.18 32.31 -6.17
C ASP A 197 21.24 33.80 -5.81
N SER A 198 22.32 34.24 -5.16
CA SER A 198 22.63 35.65 -5.01
C SER A 198 23.04 36.33 -6.33
N SER A 199 23.17 35.58 -7.43
CA SER A 199 23.73 36.06 -8.72
C SER A 199 23.02 35.58 -10.01
N PHE A 200 21.85 34.89 -9.94
CA PHE A 200 21.22 34.27 -11.13
C PHE A 200 19.68 34.39 -11.14
N ASP A 201 19.06 34.96 -12.19
CA ASP A 201 17.60 34.94 -12.43
C ASP A 201 17.24 33.88 -13.48
N VAL A 202 16.53 32.84 -13.05
CA VAL A 202 16.10 31.70 -13.88
C VAL A 202 15.13 32.12 -15.00
N ARG A 203 14.54 33.31 -14.92
CA ARG A 203 13.57 33.81 -15.93
C ARG A 203 14.23 34.32 -17.21
N GLU A 204 15.54 34.56 -17.21
CA GLU A 204 16.27 35.08 -18.37
C GLU A 204 17.12 34.03 -19.09
N CYS A 205 16.99 32.74 -18.75
CA CYS A 205 17.82 31.71 -19.35
C CYS A 205 17.21 31.19 -20.67
N PRO A 206 17.78 31.48 -21.85
CA PRO A 206 17.71 30.55 -22.96
C PRO A 206 18.53 29.33 -22.53
N LEU A 207 17.88 28.28 -22.02
CA LEU A 207 18.54 27.02 -21.65
C LEU A 207 19.17 26.41 -22.91
N ALA A 208 20.38 26.84 -23.26
CA ALA A 208 21.32 26.03 -23.99
C ALA A 208 21.81 24.93 -23.05
N GLU A 209 22.06 23.75 -23.60
CA GLU A 209 22.34 22.49 -22.88
C GLU A 209 23.21 22.66 -21.62
N ASP A 210 22.69 22.12 -20.52
CA ASP A 210 23.04 22.40 -19.13
C ASP A 210 24.49 22.06 -18.74
N ASP A 211 25.27 23.06 -18.32
CA ASP A 211 26.49 22.82 -17.56
C ASP A 211 26.14 22.60 -16.08
N ILE A 212 26.30 21.37 -15.59
CA ILE A 212 26.05 21.02 -14.18
C ILE A 212 26.93 21.82 -13.20
N SER A 213 28.02 22.44 -13.69
CA SER A 213 28.91 23.32 -12.92
C SER A 213 28.18 24.54 -12.32
N ILE A 214 27.04 24.96 -12.88
CA ILE A 214 26.24 26.07 -12.35
C ILE A 214 25.57 25.74 -11.01
N TYR A 215 25.39 24.45 -10.70
CA TYR A 215 24.78 24.00 -9.45
C TYR A 215 25.88 23.65 -8.44
N THR A 216 26.49 24.68 -7.88
CA THR A 216 27.51 24.54 -6.85
C THR A 216 26.89 24.18 -5.49
N PRO A 217 27.68 23.65 -4.53
CA PRO A 217 27.23 23.43 -3.16
C PRO A 217 26.68 24.69 -2.45
N ASN A 218 27.05 25.89 -2.93
CA ASN A 218 26.59 27.17 -2.38
C ASN A 218 25.19 27.55 -2.85
N ASN A 219 24.69 26.95 -3.93
CA ASN A 219 23.34 27.21 -4.42
C ASN A 219 22.30 26.63 -3.46
N LYS A 220 21.17 27.33 -3.37
CA LYS A 220 20.02 26.91 -2.55
C LYS A 220 18.81 26.69 -3.44
N ILE A 221 18.13 25.57 -3.29
CA ILE A 221 16.80 25.37 -3.88
C ILE A 221 15.76 25.53 -2.77
N GLN A 222 14.77 26.37 -3.03
CA GLN A 222 13.56 26.48 -2.21
C GLN A 222 12.41 25.73 -2.86
N ILE A 223 11.69 24.92 -2.08
CA ILE A 223 10.49 24.23 -2.50
C ILE A 223 9.33 24.71 -1.63
N SER A 224 8.35 25.41 -2.20
CA SER A 224 7.15 25.78 -1.44
C SER A 224 6.21 24.58 -1.35
N ALA A 225 5.65 24.28 -0.18
CA ALA A 225 4.60 23.26 -0.07
C ALA A 225 3.95 23.26 1.30
N ARG A 226 2.61 23.21 1.36
CA ARG A 226 1.89 22.98 2.63
C ARG A 226 2.13 21.57 3.16
N LEU A 227 2.61 21.46 4.40
CA LEU A 227 2.83 20.19 5.09
C LEU A 227 1.88 19.96 6.27
N ILE A 228 1.28 21.03 6.79
CA ILE A 228 0.32 20.95 7.89
C ILE A 228 -1.07 20.47 7.46
N LYS A 229 -1.63 19.53 8.21
CA LYS A 229 -3.01 19.06 8.12
C LYS A 229 -3.49 18.64 9.52
N ASN A 230 -4.69 19.04 9.92
CA ASN A 230 -5.27 18.74 11.24
C ASN A 230 -4.31 19.07 12.40
N ASN A 231 -3.67 20.25 12.37
CA ASN A 231 -2.68 20.70 13.36
C ASN A 231 -1.46 19.75 13.55
N ALA A 232 -1.10 19.00 12.51
CA ALA A 232 0.03 18.07 12.51
C ALA A 232 0.77 18.06 11.17
N LEU A 233 2.02 17.59 11.19
CA LEU A 233 2.80 17.25 9.98
C LEU A 233 2.22 15.99 9.33
N ALA A 234 1.18 16.16 8.50
CA ALA A 234 0.33 15.07 8.04
C ALA A 234 -0.27 15.28 6.63
N HIS A 235 0.24 16.23 5.83
CA HIS A 235 -0.22 16.43 4.46
C HIS A 235 0.43 15.42 3.48
N ASP A 236 0.00 14.16 3.57
CA ASP A 236 0.60 13.01 2.89
C ASP A 236 0.92 13.17 1.40
N PRO A 237 0.03 13.69 0.54
CA PRO A 237 0.37 13.90 -0.88
C PRO A 237 1.55 14.84 -1.09
N ASN A 238 1.67 15.89 -0.27
CA ASN A 238 2.76 16.87 -0.41
C ASN A 238 4.05 16.34 0.20
N ILE A 239 3.96 15.60 1.31
CA ILE A 239 5.10 14.86 1.88
C ILE A 239 5.73 13.97 0.81
N GLY A 240 4.90 13.18 0.11
CA GLY A 240 5.35 12.32 -0.97
C GLY A 240 5.94 13.09 -2.15
N ALA A 241 5.28 14.16 -2.59
CA ALA A 241 5.73 15.00 -3.71
C ALA A 241 7.09 15.64 -3.43
N ILE A 242 7.26 16.28 -2.27
CA ILE A 242 8.52 16.94 -1.87
C ILE A 242 9.64 15.92 -1.77
N SER A 243 9.38 14.77 -1.14
CA SER A 243 10.37 13.72 -0.99
C SER A 243 10.82 13.20 -2.37
N GLY A 244 9.89 13.03 -3.29
CA GLY A 244 10.19 12.63 -4.68
C GLY A 244 10.97 13.68 -5.46
N ILE A 245 10.55 14.95 -5.40
CA ILE A 245 11.25 16.07 -6.03
C ILE A 245 12.68 16.17 -5.51
N ALA A 246 12.85 16.22 -4.19
CA ALA A 246 14.16 16.36 -3.58
C ALA A 246 15.07 15.16 -3.88
N ALA A 247 14.55 13.93 -3.82
CA ALA A 247 15.31 12.74 -4.19
C ALA A 247 15.74 12.77 -5.67
N ALA A 248 14.87 13.22 -6.58
CA ALA A 248 15.22 13.37 -7.98
C ALA A 248 16.29 14.45 -8.19
N LEU A 249 16.19 15.60 -7.53
CA LEU A 249 17.22 16.65 -7.55
C LEU A 249 18.58 16.11 -7.06
N ARG A 250 18.60 15.36 -5.96
CA ARG A 250 19.82 14.69 -5.46
C ARG A 250 20.36 13.70 -6.48
N LYS A 251 19.49 12.89 -7.11
CA LYS A 251 19.87 11.90 -8.12
C LYS A 251 20.45 12.54 -9.39
N LEU A 252 19.97 13.73 -9.75
CA LEU A 252 20.45 14.55 -10.87
C LEU A 252 21.70 15.37 -10.54
N GLY A 253 22.28 15.21 -9.34
CA GLY A 253 23.57 15.79 -8.96
C GLY A 253 23.50 17.04 -8.08
N PHE A 254 22.31 17.53 -7.70
CA PHE A 254 22.22 18.71 -6.84
C PHE A 254 22.76 18.40 -5.43
N SER A 255 23.85 19.05 -5.04
CA SER A 255 24.50 18.88 -3.73
C SER A 255 24.21 20.00 -2.73
N GLY A 256 23.72 21.16 -3.20
CA GLY A 256 23.45 22.33 -2.38
C GLY A 256 22.27 22.18 -1.40
N LYS A 257 21.92 23.27 -0.71
CA LYS A 257 20.85 23.26 0.31
C LYS A 257 19.48 23.16 -0.35
N ILE A 258 18.62 22.23 0.12
CA ILE A 258 17.19 22.20 -0.25
C ILE A 258 16.38 22.61 0.98
N GLU A 259 15.67 23.73 0.88
CA GLU A 259 14.85 24.27 1.96
C GLU A 259 13.36 24.25 1.58
N ILE A 260 12.53 23.69 2.44
CA ILE A 260 11.08 23.71 2.26
C ILE A 260 10.52 24.96 2.92
N ILE A 261 9.75 25.73 2.16
CA ILE A 261 9.13 26.99 2.59
C ILE A 261 7.60 26.88 2.54
N ALA A 262 6.89 27.83 3.15
CA ALA A 262 5.42 27.90 3.15
C ALA A 262 4.73 26.60 3.65
N HIS A 263 5.38 25.88 4.58
CA HIS A 263 4.91 24.59 5.10
C HIS A 263 3.76 24.69 6.10
N GLY A 264 3.58 25.86 6.72
CA GLY A 264 2.55 26.10 7.74
C GLY A 264 2.78 25.32 9.04
N LEU A 265 4.02 24.90 9.30
CA LEU A 265 4.39 24.18 10.52
C LEU A 265 4.99 25.15 11.53
N LEU A 266 4.89 24.77 12.81
CA LEU A 266 5.56 25.40 13.94
C LEU A 266 6.49 24.36 14.56
N GLN A 267 7.44 24.80 15.40
CA GLN A 267 8.43 23.90 16.02
C GLN A 267 7.76 22.75 16.80
N GLN A 268 6.62 23.00 17.45
CA GLN A 268 5.82 22.00 18.17
C GLN A 268 5.30 20.84 17.28
N HIS A 269 5.23 21.03 15.97
CA HIS A 269 4.80 19.99 15.02
C HIS A 269 5.94 19.04 14.63
N ILE A 270 7.20 19.38 14.96
CA ILE A 270 8.39 18.61 14.60
C ILE A 270 8.65 17.54 15.67
N LYS A 271 8.15 16.32 15.43
CA LYS A 271 8.24 15.17 16.36
C LYS A 271 9.11 14.07 15.77
N GLN A 272 10.06 13.52 16.56
CA GLN A 272 11.13 12.61 16.11
C GLN A 272 10.70 11.38 15.28
N LYS A 273 9.45 10.91 15.38
CA LYS A 273 8.96 9.70 14.69
C LYS A 273 8.14 9.97 13.42
N ASN A 274 8.19 11.17 12.87
CA ASN A 274 7.41 11.49 11.66
C ASN A 274 8.13 11.03 10.37
N LYS A 275 7.40 10.35 9.48
CA LYS A 275 7.92 9.83 8.19
C LYS A 275 8.59 10.89 7.31
N PHE A 276 8.08 12.12 7.30
CA PHE A 276 8.67 13.20 6.51
C PHE A 276 10.01 13.63 7.10
N LEU A 277 10.15 13.68 8.43
CA LEU A 277 11.41 14.10 9.06
C LEU A 277 12.51 13.06 8.87
N ILE A 278 12.15 11.77 8.84
CA ILE A 278 13.06 10.68 8.44
C ILE A 278 13.57 10.92 7.02
N LEU A 279 12.67 11.17 6.06
CA LEU A 279 13.04 11.48 4.68
C LEU A 279 13.83 12.79 4.55
N ALA A 280 13.52 13.80 5.37
CA ALA A 280 14.23 15.07 5.41
C ALA A 280 15.68 14.88 5.90
N ASN A 281 15.90 14.05 6.93
CA ASN A 281 17.24 13.68 7.37
C ASN A 281 18.00 12.93 6.26
N LEU A 282 17.35 11.95 5.61
CA LEU A 282 17.93 11.17 4.52
C LEU A 282 18.34 12.01 3.31
N LEU A 283 17.55 13.02 2.96
CA LEU A 283 17.76 13.87 1.77
C LEU A 283 18.46 15.20 2.08
N HIS A 284 18.85 15.41 3.34
CA HIS A 284 19.43 16.65 3.85
C HIS A 284 18.57 17.88 3.53
N LEU A 285 17.29 17.82 3.91
CA LEU A 285 16.33 18.92 3.74
C LEU A 285 16.27 19.78 5.00
N THR A 286 15.98 21.07 4.83
CA THR A 286 15.67 21.98 5.94
C THR A 286 14.25 22.52 5.83
N LEU A 287 13.69 22.99 6.95
CA LEU A 287 12.42 23.71 6.99
C LEU A 287 12.70 25.18 7.33
N GLU A 288 12.09 26.10 6.60
CA GLU A 288 12.24 27.53 6.85
C GLU A 288 11.85 27.90 8.29
N GLY A 289 12.78 28.53 9.01
CA GLY A 289 12.55 28.99 10.38
C GLY A 289 12.39 27.89 11.43
N LEU A 290 12.61 26.61 11.09
CA LEU A 290 12.46 25.48 12.02
C LEU A 290 13.74 24.64 12.11
N SER A 291 14.00 24.13 13.31
CA SER A 291 15.06 23.14 13.53
C SER A 291 14.50 21.72 13.35
N ILE A 292 15.16 20.93 12.50
CA ILE A 292 14.88 19.50 12.33
C ILE A 292 15.83 18.73 13.24
N PRO A 293 15.35 17.91 14.18
CA PRO A 293 16.22 17.08 14.99
C PRO A 293 16.92 16.04 14.11
N LYS A 294 18.15 15.68 14.49
CA LYS A 294 18.80 14.49 13.95
C LYS A 294 17.97 13.27 14.31
N ILE A 295 17.63 12.44 13.33
CA ILE A 295 16.84 11.22 13.55
C ILE A 295 17.72 10.02 13.23
N ASP A 296 17.83 9.11 14.20
CA ASP A 296 18.45 7.82 13.97
C ASP A 296 17.54 6.97 13.08
N MET A 297 18.10 6.53 11.95
CA MET A 297 17.39 5.68 11.02
C MET A 297 17.10 4.32 11.66
N ASN A 298 15.95 3.73 11.32
CA ASN A 298 15.69 2.34 11.70
C ASN A 298 16.82 1.45 11.17
N LYS A 299 17.26 0.48 11.98
CA LYS A 299 18.30 -0.48 11.58
C LYS A 299 17.85 -1.37 10.43
N GLU A 300 16.56 -1.70 10.41
CA GLU A 300 15.95 -2.60 9.45
C GLU A 300 14.82 -1.90 8.69
N TYR A 301 14.63 -2.27 7.43
CA TYR A 301 13.53 -1.75 6.60
C TYR A 301 12.20 -2.41 6.95
N TRP A 302 12.23 -3.73 7.18
CA TRP A 302 11.07 -4.59 7.34
C TRP A 302 11.30 -5.66 8.40
N HIS A 303 10.22 -6.26 8.90
CA HIS A 303 10.22 -7.42 9.78
C HIS A 303 9.02 -8.33 9.44
N TYR A 304 9.06 -9.61 9.82
CA TYR A 304 7.90 -10.50 9.70
C TYR A 304 6.77 -10.02 10.61
N GLU A 305 5.54 -9.97 10.08
CA GLU A 305 4.36 -9.59 10.85
C GLU A 305 3.99 -10.70 11.84
N GLN A 306 3.83 -10.33 13.11
CA GLN A 306 3.54 -11.27 14.20
C GLN A 306 2.43 -10.78 15.15
N LYS A 307 1.91 -9.55 14.94
CA LYS A 307 1.03 -8.87 15.92
C LYS A 307 -0.24 -8.30 15.31
N GLY A 308 -0.24 -7.98 14.02
CA GLY A 308 -1.35 -7.30 13.34
C GLY A 308 -2.59 -8.18 13.19
N GLU A 309 -3.77 -7.60 13.41
CA GLU A 309 -5.06 -8.28 13.22
C GLU A 309 -5.29 -8.78 11.78
N LYS A 310 -4.65 -8.13 10.80
CA LYS A 310 -4.63 -8.54 9.39
C LYS A 310 -4.23 -10.01 9.19
N LEU A 311 -3.44 -10.60 10.10
CA LEU A 311 -3.02 -11.99 9.98
C LEU A 311 -4.21 -12.95 10.00
N ALA A 312 -5.20 -12.74 10.88
CA ALA A 312 -6.36 -13.62 10.96
C ALA A 312 -7.34 -13.39 9.82
N THR A 313 -7.59 -12.14 9.42
CA THR A 313 -8.52 -11.84 8.33
C THR A 313 -7.97 -12.27 6.97
N ILE A 314 -6.67 -12.10 6.70
CA ILE A 314 -6.01 -12.63 5.50
C ILE A 314 -6.04 -14.16 5.50
N PHE A 315 -5.79 -14.80 6.65
CA PHE A 315 -5.86 -16.26 6.76
C PHE A 315 -7.25 -16.78 6.40
N ILE A 316 -8.31 -16.22 7.00
CA ILE A 316 -9.70 -16.62 6.71
C ILE A 316 -10.08 -16.36 5.25
N HIS A 317 -9.68 -15.21 4.70
CA HIS A 317 -9.87 -14.89 3.28
C HIS A 317 -9.28 -16.00 2.40
N LEU A 318 -8.00 -16.30 2.57
CA LEU A 318 -7.31 -17.28 1.74
C LEU A 318 -7.85 -18.70 1.94
N VAL A 319 -8.20 -19.09 3.17
CA VAL A 319 -8.72 -20.43 3.44
C VAL A 319 -10.11 -20.63 2.86
N ALA A 320 -11.00 -19.64 3.00
CA ALA A 320 -12.32 -19.70 2.39
C ALA A 320 -12.22 -19.87 0.86
N GLU A 321 -11.43 -19.04 0.18
CA GLU A 321 -11.38 -19.08 -1.29
C GLU A 321 -10.60 -20.26 -1.88
N ASN A 322 -9.64 -20.82 -1.15
CA ASN A 322 -8.83 -21.94 -1.66
C ASN A 322 -9.42 -23.30 -1.28
N PHE A 323 -10.16 -23.40 -0.19
CA PHE A 323 -10.66 -24.68 0.36
C PHE A 323 -12.19 -24.80 0.38
N THR A 324 -12.93 -23.82 -0.15
CA THR A 324 -14.39 -23.92 -0.39
C THR A 324 -14.78 -23.28 -1.73
N GLY A 325 -16.08 -23.21 -2.03
CA GLY A 325 -16.63 -22.47 -3.18
C GLY A 325 -16.83 -20.96 -2.93
N ALA A 326 -16.41 -20.44 -1.77
CA ALA A 326 -16.64 -19.05 -1.41
C ALA A 326 -15.71 -18.09 -2.16
N SER A 327 -16.12 -16.82 -2.21
CA SER A 327 -15.30 -15.74 -2.81
C SER A 327 -15.38 -14.45 -2.00
N ALA A 328 -14.28 -13.69 -1.95
CA ALA A 328 -14.30 -12.37 -1.36
C ALA A 328 -14.96 -11.36 -2.32
N ILE A 329 -16.02 -10.71 -1.85
CA ILE A 329 -16.73 -9.66 -2.59
C ILE A 329 -16.37 -8.26 -2.10
N PHE A 330 -15.61 -8.15 -1.00
CA PHE A 330 -14.96 -6.92 -0.55
C PHE A 330 -13.81 -7.23 0.41
N GLU A 331 -12.71 -6.48 0.33
CA GLU A 331 -11.55 -6.59 1.24
C GLU A 331 -11.02 -5.20 1.64
N ASN A 332 -10.62 -5.05 2.90
CA ASN A 332 -10.02 -3.84 3.47
C ASN A 332 -9.06 -4.20 4.62
N HIS A 333 -8.28 -5.27 4.48
CA HIS A 333 -7.34 -5.70 5.50
C HIS A 333 -6.45 -4.55 5.99
N ALA A 334 -6.34 -4.39 7.32
CA ALA A 334 -5.63 -3.29 7.95
C ALA A 334 -4.24 -3.02 7.33
N GLY A 335 -4.00 -1.76 6.95
CA GLY A 335 -2.75 -1.31 6.33
C GLY A 335 -2.66 -1.53 4.81
N CYS A 336 -3.65 -2.17 4.18
CA CYS A 336 -3.72 -2.34 2.73
C CYS A 336 -4.59 -1.26 2.07
N GLU A 337 -4.45 -1.09 0.75
CA GLU A 337 -5.34 -0.20 -0.01
C GLU A 337 -6.74 -0.81 -0.11
N LYS A 338 -7.74 -0.14 0.48
CA LYS A 338 -9.17 -0.52 0.47
C LYS A 338 -9.63 -1.06 -0.87
N GLY A 339 -10.22 -2.26 -0.92
CA GLY A 339 -10.73 -2.94 -2.12
C GLY A 339 -11.95 -2.29 -2.79
N TYR A 340 -12.50 -2.97 -3.80
CA TYR A 340 -13.79 -2.65 -4.40
C TYR A 340 -14.84 -3.64 -3.91
N PHE A 341 -16.10 -3.19 -3.81
CA PHE A 341 -17.23 -4.10 -3.64
C PHE A 341 -17.57 -4.72 -4.99
N ILE A 342 -17.69 -6.04 -5.06
CA ILE A 342 -17.99 -6.79 -6.28
C ILE A 342 -19.47 -7.14 -6.27
N THR A 343 -20.22 -6.69 -7.28
CA THR A 343 -21.64 -7.04 -7.42
C THR A 343 -21.82 -8.50 -7.87
N SER A 344 -23.05 -9.01 -7.79
CA SER A 344 -23.42 -10.33 -8.32
C SER A 344 -23.17 -10.50 -9.83
N GLU A 345 -23.11 -9.39 -10.57
CA GLU A 345 -22.71 -9.34 -12.00
C GLU A 345 -21.18 -9.30 -12.19
N GLY A 346 -20.39 -9.31 -11.12
CA GLY A 346 -18.93 -9.20 -11.14
C GLY A 346 -18.39 -7.78 -11.33
N LYS A 347 -19.25 -6.75 -11.24
CA LYS A 347 -18.84 -5.35 -11.45
C LYS A 347 -18.20 -4.75 -10.18
N PRO A 348 -17.02 -4.11 -10.30
CA PRO A 348 -16.40 -3.43 -9.16
C PRO A 348 -17.06 -2.07 -8.89
N ILE A 349 -17.37 -1.79 -7.63
CA ILE A 349 -17.93 -0.53 -7.12
C ILE A 349 -17.05 0.02 -6.01
N ALA A 350 -16.65 1.29 -6.12
CA ALA A 350 -15.96 1.98 -5.03
C ALA A 350 -16.95 2.32 -3.91
N LEU A 351 -16.68 1.85 -2.69
CA LEU A 351 -17.48 2.24 -1.52
C LEU A 351 -17.36 3.74 -1.26
N GLN A 352 -18.49 4.38 -1.02
CA GLN A 352 -18.53 5.78 -0.65
C GLN A 352 -17.87 6.05 0.70
N LYS A 353 -17.53 7.31 0.94
CA LYS A 353 -16.83 7.71 2.17
C LYS A 353 -17.76 8.04 3.33
N TYR A 354 -18.99 8.41 3.02
CA TYR A 354 -19.97 8.94 3.96
C TYR A 354 -21.30 8.26 3.72
N GLU A 355 -22.02 7.96 4.79
CA GLU A 355 -23.43 7.60 4.72
C GLU A 355 -24.24 8.85 4.36
N ASP A 356 -23.91 9.98 5.02
CA ASP A 356 -24.42 11.30 4.71
C ASP A 356 -23.28 12.32 4.71
N LYS A 357 -23.03 12.90 3.53
CA LYS A 357 -21.93 13.85 3.32
C LYS A 357 -22.19 15.21 3.97
N ASP A 358 -23.45 15.63 4.03
CA ASP A 358 -23.81 16.96 4.50
C ASP A 358 -23.84 16.98 6.02
N LEU A 359 -24.39 15.95 6.68
CA LEU A 359 -24.26 15.76 8.12
C LEU A 359 -22.80 15.66 8.56
N TYR A 360 -21.96 14.94 7.80
CA TYR A 360 -20.53 14.84 8.12
C TYR A 360 -19.82 16.20 8.06
N LYS A 361 -20.15 17.02 7.06
CA LYS A 361 -19.59 18.38 6.90
C LYS A 361 -20.07 19.34 7.99
N GLN A 362 -21.28 19.16 8.49
CA GLN A 362 -21.85 19.93 9.61
C GLN A 362 -21.26 19.54 10.97
N GLY A 363 -20.42 18.50 11.03
CA GLY A 363 -19.65 18.13 12.21
C GLY A 363 -19.95 16.74 12.75
N ASN A 364 -21.02 16.08 12.30
CA ASN A 364 -21.38 14.74 12.75
C ASN A 364 -20.42 13.68 12.17
N LYS A 365 -19.38 13.32 12.94
CA LYS A 365 -18.38 12.33 12.51
C LYS A 365 -18.93 10.91 12.41
N ASN A 366 -20.11 10.64 12.96
CA ASN A 366 -20.76 9.33 12.88
C ASN A 366 -21.44 9.11 11.53
N ALA A 367 -21.64 10.15 10.70
CA ALA A 367 -22.14 10.03 9.32
C ALA A 367 -21.10 9.45 8.33
N ARG A 368 -20.01 8.87 8.83
CA ARG A 368 -19.00 8.16 8.02
C ARG A 368 -19.49 6.75 7.75
N LEU A 369 -19.15 6.19 6.59
CA LEU A 369 -19.40 4.79 6.33
C LEU A 369 -18.49 3.94 7.23
N PHE A 370 -19.08 3.03 8.00
CA PHE A 370 -18.34 1.95 8.64
C PHE A 370 -18.03 0.87 7.59
N ILE A 371 -16.75 0.55 7.45
CA ILE A 371 -16.24 -0.32 6.40
C ILE A 371 -15.72 -1.59 7.08
N PRO A 372 -16.28 -2.77 6.79
CA PRO A 372 -15.79 -4.03 7.33
C PRO A 372 -14.42 -4.37 6.75
N ASP A 373 -13.70 -5.28 7.38
CA ASP A 373 -12.39 -5.72 6.88
C ASP A 373 -12.51 -6.70 5.71
N LEU A 374 -13.56 -7.52 5.69
CA LEU A 374 -13.75 -8.56 4.67
C LEU A 374 -15.24 -8.87 4.53
N ILE A 375 -15.69 -9.09 3.29
CA ILE A 375 -17.02 -9.63 3.01
C ILE A 375 -16.86 -10.85 2.11
N LEU A 376 -17.32 -12.01 2.58
CA LEU A 376 -17.28 -13.28 1.85
C LEU A 376 -18.68 -13.66 1.37
N LEU A 377 -18.76 -14.15 0.13
CA LEU A 377 -19.94 -14.75 -0.47
C LEU A 377 -19.84 -16.28 -0.35
N ASP A 378 -20.75 -16.87 0.41
CA ASP A 378 -20.94 -18.32 0.52
C ASP A 378 -22.14 -18.73 -0.34
N ILE A 379 -21.85 -19.23 -1.54
CA ILE A 379 -22.87 -19.65 -2.51
C ILE A 379 -23.56 -20.93 -2.05
N ASP A 380 -22.83 -21.83 -1.39
CA ASP A 380 -23.32 -23.15 -1.00
C ASP A 380 -24.37 -23.06 0.10
N ASN A 381 -24.22 -22.10 1.03
CA ASN A 381 -25.18 -21.86 2.11
C ASN A 381 -26.13 -20.68 1.85
N LEU A 382 -26.00 -19.96 0.72
CA LEU A 382 -26.69 -18.70 0.45
C LEU A 382 -26.49 -17.67 1.58
N GLU A 383 -25.26 -17.54 2.05
CA GLU A 383 -24.87 -16.65 3.14
C GLU A 383 -23.85 -15.60 2.66
N ILE A 384 -23.88 -14.41 3.25
CA ILE A 384 -22.85 -13.40 3.13
C ILE A 384 -22.27 -13.14 4.50
N ILE A 385 -20.96 -13.36 4.64
CA ILE A 385 -20.26 -13.21 5.90
C ILE A 385 -19.57 -11.85 5.92
N ASN A 386 -20.10 -10.94 6.74
CA ASN A 386 -19.60 -9.59 6.96
C ASN A 386 -18.67 -9.58 8.19
N ILE A 387 -17.38 -9.34 7.97
CA ILE A 387 -16.32 -9.66 8.92
C ILE A 387 -15.61 -8.38 9.39
N GLU A 388 -15.50 -8.23 10.71
CA GLU A 388 -14.61 -7.27 11.36
C GLU A 388 -13.40 -8.00 11.96
N GLY A 389 -12.19 -7.54 11.65
CA GLY A 389 -10.94 -8.06 12.19
C GLY A 389 -10.49 -7.27 13.40
N LYS A 390 -10.13 -7.95 14.49
CA LYS A 390 -9.50 -7.31 15.65
C LYS A 390 -8.36 -8.13 16.22
N LYS A 391 -7.46 -7.46 16.92
CA LYS A 391 -6.63 -8.17 17.92
C LYS A 391 -7.51 -8.68 19.05
N TYR A 392 -7.13 -9.82 19.63
CA TYR A 392 -7.86 -10.44 20.74
C TYR A 392 -8.12 -9.47 21.92
N GLU A 393 -7.13 -8.63 22.26
CA GLU A 393 -7.24 -7.62 23.32
C GLU A 393 -8.38 -6.61 23.10
N ASN A 394 -8.80 -6.40 21.84
CA ASN A 394 -9.84 -5.45 21.44
C ASN A 394 -11.14 -6.15 21.01
N LYS A 395 -11.37 -7.41 21.43
CA LYS A 395 -12.54 -8.19 21.00
C LYS A 395 -13.89 -7.48 21.24
N ASN A 396 -14.08 -6.86 22.40
CA ASN A 396 -15.32 -6.17 22.75
C ASN A 396 -15.58 -4.98 21.82
N GLN A 397 -14.53 -4.25 21.43
CA GLN A 397 -14.65 -3.18 20.45
C GLN A 397 -15.11 -3.72 19.09
N GLY A 398 -14.56 -4.86 18.63
CA GLY A 398 -15.01 -5.50 17.40
C GLY A 398 -16.48 -5.89 17.43
N ILE A 399 -16.95 -6.45 18.56
CA ILE A 399 -18.36 -6.82 18.75
C ILE A 399 -19.26 -5.58 18.69
N ASP A 400 -18.87 -4.48 19.32
CA ASP A 400 -19.63 -3.23 19.27
C ASP A 400 -19.65 -2.61 17.87
N GLU A 401 -18.56 -2.75 17.11
CA GLU A 401 -18.46 -2.22 15.75
C GLU A 401 -19.42 -2.91 14.77
N LEU A 402 -19.74 -4.20 14.97
CA LEU A 402 -20.72 -4.94 14.15
C LEU A 402 -22.09 -4.25 14.08
N LYS A 403 -22.47 -3.48 15.09
CA LYS A 403 -23.75 -2.75 15.15
C LYS A 403 -23.87 -1.66 14.07
N ASN A 404 -22.75 -1.24 13.48
CA ASN A 404 -22.69 -0.12 12.54
C ASN A 404 -22.73 -0.52 11.05
N TYR A 405 -22.92 -1.80 10.72
CA TYR A 405 -22.90 -2.25 9.31
C TYR A 405 -24.25 -2.23 8.59
N ASP A 406 -25.31 -1.74 9.22
CA ASP A 406 -26.65 -1.65 8.60
C ASP A 406 -26.61 -0.94 7.24
N PHE A 407 -25.81 0.13 7.14
CA PHE A 407 -25.71 0.92 5.92
C PHE A 407 -25.12 0.11 4.75
N ILE A 408 -23.97 -0.54 4.97
CA ILE A 408 -23.30 -1.29 3.90
C ILE A 408 -24.14 -2.50 3.48
N GLU A 409 -24.80 -3.13 4.44
CA GLU A 409 -25.70 -4.25 4.21
C GLU A 409 -26.90 -3.85 3.37
N LYS A 410 -27.60 -2.76 3.73
CA LYS A 410 -28.76 -2.28 2.98
C LYS A 410 -28.38 -1.74 1.60
N THR A 411 -27.31 -0.95 1.51
CA THR A 411 -27.01 -0.15 0.31
C THR A 411 -26.23 -0.93 -0.74
N TYR A 412 -25.40 -1.89 -0.32
CA TYR A 412 -24.53 -2.65 -1.21
C TYR A 412 -24.87 -4.14 -1.22
N ILE A 413 -24.91 -4.79 -0.06
CA ILE A 413 -25.10 -6.25 -0.01
C ILE A 413 -26.51 -6.63 -0.48
N ALA A 414 -27.55 -6.19 0.23
CA ALA A 414 -28.94 -6.52 -0.07
C ALA A 414 -29.36 -6.10 -1.48
N LYS A 415 -28.85 -4.96 -1.97
CA LYS A 415 -29.11 -4.47 -3.33
C LYS A 415 -28.60 -5.40 -4.43
N HIS A 416 -27.49 -6.09 -4.20
CA HIS A 416 -26.83 -6.92 -5.23
C HIS A 416 -26.97 -8.42 -4.97
N TYR A 417 -27.32 -8.82 -3.75
CA TYR A 417 -27.39 -10.20 -3.28
C TYR A 417 -28.66 -10.46 -2.46
N GLU A 418 -29.83 -10.10 -3.00
CA GLU A 418 -31.14 -10.10 -2.29
C GLU A 418 -31.52 -11.43 -1.61
N LYS A 419 -31.07 -12.56 -2.17
CA LYS A 419 -31.40 -13.91 -1.67
C LYS A 419 -30.49 -14.41 -0.56
N TYR A 420 -29.43 -13.68 -0.24
CA TYR A 420 -28.40 -14.12 0.69
C TYR A 420 -28.69 -13.65 2.11
N LYS A 421 -28.61 -14.57 3.07
CA LYS A 421 -28.66 -14.24 4.50
C LYS A 421 -27.35 -13.60 4.92
N ILE A 422 -27.42 -12.43 5.55
CA ILE A 422 -26.23 -11.74 6.05
C ILE A 422 -25.89 -12.23 7.46
N ILE A 423 -24.63 -12.57 7.69
CA ILE A 423 -24.07 -12.95 9.00
C ILE A 423 -22.96 -11.97 9.34
N ARG A 424 -23.04 -11.34 10.51
CA ARG A 424 -21.97 -10.50 11.05
C ARG A 424 -21.10 -11.33 12.00
N THR A 425 -19.79 -11.17 11.91
CA THR A 425 -18.88 -11.90 12.80
C THR A 425 -17.56 -11.17 13.01
N VAL A 426 -16.95 -11.41 14.18
CA VAL A 426 -15.59 -10.95 14.49
C VAL A 426 -14.58 -12.07 14.23
N VAL A 427 -13.49 -11.72 13.55
CA VAL A 427 -12.30 -12.55 13.37
C VAL A 427 -11.16 -11.98 14.21
N LEU A 428 -10.59 -12.81 15.07
CA LEU A 428 -9.56 -12.39 16.02
C LEU A 428 -8.18 -12.92 15.69
N PHE A 429 -7.17 -12.10 15.97
CA PHE A 429 -5.76 -12.51 15.99
C PHE A 429 -5.12 -12.33 17.37
N GLY A 430 -4.24 -13.25 17.74
CA GLY A 430 -3.36 -13.16 18.92
C GLY A 430 -3.88 -13.93 20.14
N SER A 431 -3.31 -13.64 21.32
CA SER A 431 -3.49 -14.42 22.56
C SER A 431 -2.92 -15.85 22.51
N ASN A 432 -2.93 -16.52 23.66
CA ASN A 432 -2.65 -17.96 23.78
C ASN A 432 -3.92 -18.76 24.06
N GLU A 433 -5.09 -18.12 23.98
CA GLU A 433 -6.37 -18.78 24.23
C GLU A 433 -6.61 -19.88 23.20
N GLU A 434 -7.34 -20.89 23.63
CA GLU A 434 -7.72 -22.04 22.80
C GLU A 434 -9.24 -22.21 22.70
N LYS A 435 -9.99 -21.22 23.21
CA LYS A 435 -11.44 -21.15 23.16
C LYS A 435 -11.89 -19.69 23.13
N VAL A 436 -13.04 -19.45 22.52
CA VAL A 436 -13.77 -18.17 22.56
C VAL A 436 -15.25 -18.47 22.85
N ILE A 437 -15.87 -17.69 23.74
CA ILE A 437 -17.21 -17.98 24.26
C ILE A 437 -18.27 -17.00 23.78
N GLU A 438 -17.85 -15.84 23.28
CA GLU A 438 -18.72 -14.82 22.72
C GLU A 438 -19.27 -15.29 21.38
N VAL A 439 -20.59 -15.22 21.21
CA VAL A 439 -21.29 -15.81 20.06
C VAL A 439 -21.03 -15.04 18.77
N GLU A 440 -20.67 -13.77 18.87
CA GLU A 440 -20.34 -12.89 17.75
C GLU A 440 -18.95 -13.19 17.16
N ILE A 441 -18.07 -13.86 17.91
CA ILE A 441 -16.75 -14.24 17.45
C ILE A 441 -16.86 -15.55 16.67
N GLY A 442 -16.58 -15.50 15.37
CA GLY A 442 -16.63 -16.67 14.51
C GLY A 442 -15.31 -17.43 14.46
N PHE A 443 -14.18 -16.76 14.69
CA PHE A 443 -12.86 -17.37 14.56
C PHE A 443 -11.78 -16.62 15.34
N LEU A 444 -10.83 -17.38 15.88
CA LEU A 444 -9.59 -16.90 16.49
C LEU A 444 -8.39 -17.64 15.90
N LEU A 445 -7.45 -16.90 15.30
CA LEU A 445 -6.09 -17.38 15.04
C LEU A 445 -5.18 -16.93 16.18
N ASN A 446 -4.79 -17.86 17.05
CA ASN A 446 -3.96 -17.51 18.19
C ASN A 446 -2.48 -17.34 17.81
N SER A 447 -1.66 -16.81 18.74
CA SER A 447 -0.23 -16.52 18.49
C SER A 447 0.62 -17.77 18.21
N LYS A 448 0.09 -18.98 18.45
CA LYS A 448 0.76 -20.27 18.19
C LYS A 448 0.28 -20.92 16.88
N GLY A 449 -0.53 -20.22 16.09
CA GLY A 449 -1.07 -20.75 14.83
C GLY A 449 -2.28 -21.66 14.99
N LYS A 450 -2.85 -21.79 16.19
CA LYS A 450 -4.04 -22.61 16.43
C LYS A 450 -5.26 -21.91 15.84
N MET A 451 -6.06 -22.65 15.10
CA MET A 451 -7.26 -22.20 14.40
C MET A 451 -8.48 -22.57 15.25
N ILE A 452 -9.07 -21.61 15.94
CA ILE A 452 -10.14 -21.85 16.91
C ILE A 452 -11.45 -21.31 16.34
N LEU A 453 -12.43 -22.18 16.17
CA LEU A 453 -13.78 -21.82 15.75
C LEU A 453 -14.57 -21.33 16.96
N GLY A 454 -15.37 -20.27 16.78
CA GLY A 454 -16.29 -19.80 17.82
C GLY A 454 -17.55 -20.66 17.95
N ILE A 455 -18.31 -20.42 19.02
CA ILE A 455 -19.52 -21.20 19.36
C ILE A 455 -20.54 -21.17 18.21
N GLN A 456 -20.70 -20.01 17.57
CA GLN A 456 -21.57 -19.83 16.41
C GLN A 456 -20.76 -19.44 15.16
N ALA A 457 -19.61 -20.08 14.98
CA ALA A 457 -18.80 -19.88 13.78
C ALA A 457 -19.65 -20.07 12.51
N PRO A 458 -19.56 -19.15 11.52
CA PRO A 458 -20.16 -19.34 10.22
C PRO A 458 -19.82 -20.72 9.63
N LYS A 459 -20.80 -21.39 9.01
CA LYS A 459 -20.58 -22.72 8.42
C LYS A 459 -19.42 -22.71 7.42
N LEU A 460 -19.29 -21.62 6.66
CA LEU A 460 -18.16 -21.37 5.78
C LEU A 460 -16.81 -21.59 6.48
N PHE A 461 -16.62 -21.04 7.68
CA PHE A 461 -15.35 -21.17 8.41
C PHE A 461 -15.12 -22.61 8.85
N VAL A 462 -16.17 -23.29 9.33
CA VAL A 462 -16.10 -24.71 9.73
C VAL A 462 -15.64 -25.57 8.56
N TYR A 463 -16.27 -25.42 7.39
CA TYR A 463 -15.91 -26.18 6.18
C TYR A 463 -14.51 -25.83 5.68
N ALA A 464 -14.17 -24.54 5.64
CA ALA A 464 -12.88 -24.10 5.11
C ALA A 464 -11.71 -24.63 5.97
N ILE A 465 -11.82 -24.57 7.31
CA ILE A 465 -10.80 -25.10 8.23
C ILE A 465 -10.73 -26.62 8.17
N LYS A 466 -11.88 -27.31 8.13
CA LYS A 466 -11.91 -28.77 7.98
C LYS A 466 -11.20 -29.21 6.69
N ASN A 467 -11.55 -28.61 5.55
CA ASN A 467 -10.98 -28.94 4.26
C ASN A 467 -9.47 -28.63 4.21
N LEU A 468 -9.03 -27.54 4.83
CA LEU A 468 -7.61 -27.23 4.99
C LEU A 468 -6.87 -28.32 5.79
N LEU A 469 -7.41 -28.71 6.95
CA LEU A 469 -6.79 -29.74 7.78
C LEU A 469 -6.77 -31.09 7.06
N ASP A 470 -7.88 -31.47 6.41
CA ASP A 470 -7.99 -32.71 5.64
C ASP A 470 -7.00 -32.74 4.46
N PHE A 471 -6.75 -31.60 3.80
CA PHE A 471 -5.74 -31.49 2.75
C PHE A 471 -4.30 -31.76 3.24
N TRP A 472 -3.97 -31.36 4.47
CA TRP A 472 -2.64 -31.53 5.05
C TRP A 472 -2.47 -32.82 5.87
N LYS A 473 -3.53 -33.61 6.05
CA LYS A 473 -3.40 -34.95 6.64
C LYS A 473 -2.55 -35.80 5.70
N GLN A 474 -1.44 -36.32 6.20
CA GLN A 474 -0.67 -37.34 5.49
C GLN A 474 -1.58 -38.56 5.31
N ALA A 475 -1.67 -39.05 4.08
CA ALA A 475 -2.40 -40.27 3.75
C ALA A 475 -1.76 -41.51 4.39
#